data_AF-A0A6B3CNC0-F1
#
_entry.id   AF-A0A6B3CNC0-F1
#
_cell.length_a   1.000
_cell.length_b   1.000
_cell.length_c   1.000
_cell.angle_alpha   90.00
_cell.angle_beta   90.00
_cell.angle_gamma   90.00
#
_symmetry.space_group_name_H-M   'P 1'
#
loop_
_entity.id
_entity.type
_entity.pdbx_description
1 polymer ?
#
loop_
_entity_poly.entity_id
_entity_poly.type
_entity_poly.pdbx_seq_one_letter_code
_entity_poly.pdbx_strand_id
1 'polypeptide(L)'
;PRNDVLVNAGSQEVRAARAALGLADGTKAFLYMPTHREYQPGFTPPLNLSAFARELGPDVTLLVRGHYFYGNSPHVDELRRTGRVVDVSGHARVEELYLAA
;
A
#
# COMPACT_ATOMS: atom_id res chain seq x y z
N PRO A 1 -15.56 17.98 1.11
CA PRO A 1 -14.08 18.05 1.10
C PRO A 1 -13.44 16.67 0.95
N ARG A 2 -12.09 16.58 0.88
CA ARG A 2 -11.39 15.32 0.53
C ARG A 2 -11.76 14.11 1.41
N ASN A 3 -12.04 14.32 2.71
CA ASN A 3 -12.35 13.24 3.64
C ASN A 3 -13.83 12.79 3.64
N ASP A 4 -14.73 13.47 2.93
CA ASP A 4 -16.16 13.13 2.93
C ASP A 4 -16.40 11.68 2.47
N VAL A 5 -15.54 11.20 1.56
CA VAL A 5 -15.60 9.83 1.05
C VAL A 5 -15.40 8.78 2.14
N LEU A 6 -14.66 9.09 3.22
CA LEU A 6 -14.43 8.15 4.32
C LEU A 6 -15.68 7.93 5.19
N VAL A 7 -16.65 8.84 5.09
CA VAL A 7 -17.94 8.76 5.81
C VAL A 7 -19.05 8.28 4.89
N ASN A 8 -19.03 8.72 3.62
CA ASN A 8 -20.14 8.51 2.68
C ASN A 8 -19.97 7.29 1.77
N ALA A 9 -18.77 6.74 1.62
CA ALA A 9 -18.53 5.58 0.76
C ALA A 9 -19.21 4.32 1.30
N GLY A 10 -19.80 3.56 0.39
CA GLY A 10 -20.37 2.25 0.66
C GLY A 10 -19.50 1.12 0.11
N SER A 11 -20.07 -0.08 0.12
CA SER A 11 -19.37 -1.29 -0.34
C SER A 11 -18.97 -1.24 -1.82
N GLN A 12 -19.66 -0.44 -2.64
CA GLN A 12 -19.37 -0.32 -4.07
C GLN A 12 -18.09 0.49 -4.32
N GLU A 13 -17.92 1.62 -3.64
CA GLU A 13 -16.72 2.46 -3.74
C GLU A 13 -15.50 1.72 -3.20
N VAL A 14 -15.67 0.98 -2.09
CA VAL A 14 -14.61 0.09 -1.54
C VAL A 14 -14.20 -0.97 -2.57
N ARG A 15 -15.17 -1.68 -3.19
CA ARG A 15 -14.86 -2.67 -4.22
C ARG A 15 -14.15 -2.05 -5.43
N ALA A 16 -14.58 -0.87 -5.86
CA ALA A 16 -13.96 -0.16 -6.97
C ALA A 16 -12.50 0.24 -6.66
N ALA A 17 -12.24 0.78 -5.47
CA ALA A 17 -10.89 1.12 -5.02
C ALA A 17 -9.98 -0.11 -4.96
N ARG A 18 -10.48 -1.24 -4.43
CA ARG A 18 -9.74 -2.50 -4.35
C ARG A 18 -9.44 -3.09 -5.72
N ALA A 19 -10.41 -3.06 -6.63
CA ALA A 19 -10.24 -3.52 -8.01
C ALA A 19 -9.22 -2.66 -8.79
N ALA A 20 -9.24 -1.34 -8.59
CA ALA A 20 -8.27 -0.43 -9.21
C ALA A 20 -6.82 -0.70 -8.78
N LEU A 21 -6.62 -1.26 -7.58
CA LEU A 21 -5.31 -1.68 -7.07
C LEU A 21 -4.97 -3.16 -7.37
N GLY A 22 -5.86 -3.89 -8.06
CA GLY A 22 -5.67 -5.30 -8.39
C GLY A 22 -5.73 -6.26 -7.19
N LEU A 23 -6.42 -5.87 -6.11
CA LEU A 23 -6.55 -6.71 -4.93
C LEU A 23 -7.49 -7.90 -5.18
N ALA A 24 -7.07 -9.08 -4.75
CA ALA A 24 -7.91 -10.27 -4.82
C ALA A 24 -9.15 -10.14 -3.90
N ASP A 25 -10.25 -10.77 -4.29
CA ASP A 25 -11.44 -10.83 -3.45
C ASP A 25 -11.13 -11.52 -2.12
N GLY A 26 -11.61 -10.92 -1.02
CA GLY A 26 -11.40 -11.45 0.33
C GLY A 26 -10.01 -11.24 0.93
N THR A 27 -9.01 -10.71 0.19
CA THR A 27 -7.70 -10.40 0.78
C THR A 27 -7.82 -9.31 1.84
N LYS A 28 -7.10 -9.43 2.96
CA LYS A 28 -6.93 -8.31 3.89
C LYS A 28 -5.86 -7.38 3.35
N ALA A 29 -6.16 -6.08 3.28
CA ALA A 29 -5.19 -5.10 2.80
C ALA A 29 -4.55 -4.39 4.00
N PHE A 30 -3.23 -4.26 3.98
CA PHE A 30 -2.49 -3.45 4.96
C PHE A 30 -1.82 -2.29 4.26
N LEU A 31 -2.17 -1.06 4.67
CA LEU A 31 -1.58 0.15 4.11
C LEU A 31 -0.42 0.65 4.98
N TYR A 32 0.79 0.59 4.44
CA TYR A 32 2.02 1.08 5.06
C TYR A 32 2.44 2.41 4.43
N MET A 33 2.40 3.49 5.23
CA MET A 33 2.72 4.86 4.80
C MET A 33 3.78 5.50 5.71
N PRO A 34 5.05 5.08 5.62
CA PRO A 34 6.11 5.65 6.44
C PRO A 34 6.34 7.12 6.09
N THR A 35 6.60 7.92 7.11
CA THR A 35 7.05 9.30 6.92
C THR A 35 8.51 9.33 6.43
N HIS A 36 8.86 10.33 5.64
CA HIS A 36 10.24 10.54 5.17
C HIS A 36 11.21 10.76 6.34
N ARG A 37 12.46 10.32 6.17
CA ARG A 37 13.55 10.49 7.14
C ARG A 37 14.75 11.07 6.42
N GLU A 38 15.00 12.36 6.65
CA GLU A 38 16.07 13.11 5.99
C GLU A 38 17.49 12.56 6.24
N TYR A 39 17.69 11.90 7.37
CA TYR A 39 18.97 11.26 7.73
C TYR A 39 19.18 9.91 7.05
N GLN A 40 18.18 9.38 6.32
CA GLN A 40 18.30 8.14 5.59
C GLN A 40 18.65 8.43 4.12
N PRO A 41 19.64 7.73 3.54
CA PRO A 41 20.11 7.99 2.17
C PRO A 41 19.10 7.55 1.08
N GLY A 42 17.97 6.96 1.46
CA GLY A 42 16.94 6.44 0.56
C GLY A 42 15.83 5.72 1.32
N PHE A 43 15.07 4.87 0.62
CA PHE A 43 14.01 4.08 1.26
C PHE A 43 14.60 2.92 2.06
N THR A 44 14.82 3.16 3.35
CA THR A 44 15.20 2.14 4.33
C THR A 44 14.11 2.02 5.38
N PRO A 45 12.98 1.37 5.04
CA PRO A 45 11.91 1.17 6.01
C PRO A 45 12.46 0.36 7.18
N PRO A 46 12.19 0.75 8.43
CA PRO A 46 12.58 -0.05 9.60
C PRO A 46 11.86 -1.40 9.63
N LEU A 47 10.74 -1.51 8.90
CA LEU A 47 9.97 -2.72 8.73
C LEU A 47 10.54 -3.56 7.59
N ASN A 48 10.94 -4.80 7.88
CA ASN A 48 11.22 -5.79 6.84
C ASN A 48 9.90 -6.25 6.22
N LEU A 49 9.54 -5.63 5.09
CA LEU A 49 8.26 -5.85 4.41
C LEU A 49 8.09 -7.30 3.93
N SER A 50 9.19 -7.97 3.54
CA SER A 50 9.16 -9.39 3.11
C SER A 50 8.80 -10.32 4.27
N ALA A 51 9.48 -10.14 5.40
CA ALA A 51 9.22 -10.92 6.61
C ALA A 51 7.81 -10.63 7.14
N PHE A 52 7.40 -9.37 7.15
CA PHE A 52 6.07 -8.96 7.60
C PHE A 52 4.95 -9.55 6.73
N ALA A 53 5.07 -9.47 5.40
CA ALA A 53 4.09 -10.08 4.49
C ALA A 53 4.02 -11.62 4.64
N ARG A 54 5.12 -12.28 5.00
CA ARG A 54 5.12 -13.72 5.29
C ARG A 54 4.41 -14.04 6.62
N GLU A 55 4.65 -13.25 7.66
CA GLU A 55 4.03 -13.43 8.98
C GLU A 55 2.52 -13.16 8.99
N LEU A 56 2.07 -12.21 8.18
CA LEU A 56 0.66 -11.88 8.01
C LEU A 56 -0.16 -12.97 7.29
N GLY A 57 0.51 -13.91 6.61
CA GLY A 57 -0.11 -15.02 5.92
C GLY A 57 -0.45 -14.74 4.44
N PRO A 58 -0.92 -15.77 3.71
CA PRO A 58 -1.13 -15.70 2.27
C PRO A 58 -2.32 -14.82 1.86
N ASP A 59 -3.27 -14.60 2.76
CA ASP A 59 -4.51 -13.86 2.48
C ASP A 59 -4.34 -12.34 2.61
N VAL A 60 -3.10 -11.85 2.76
CA VAL A 60 -2.80 -10.44 3.01
C VAL A 60 -2.04 -9.83 1.84
N THR A 61 -2.49 -8.65 1.41
CA THR A 61 -1.79 -7.78 0.47
C THR A 61 -1.28 -6.53 1.19
N LEU A 62 0.01 -6.24 1.04
CA LEU A 62 0.65 -5.06 1.64
C LEU A 62 0.74 -3.92 0.60
N LEU A 63 0.02 -2.83 0.84
CA LEU A 63 0.08 -1.60 0.06
C LEU A 63 1.18 -0.71 0.65
N VAL A 64 2.18 -0.33 -0.14
CA VAL A 64 3.29 0.51 0.31
C VAL A 64 3.20 1.87 -0.37
N ARG A 65 3.03 2.93 0.43
CA ARG A 65 3.09 4.33 -0.03
C ARG A 65 4.35 4.98 0.50
N GLY A 66 5.41 4.91 -0.29
CA GLY A 66 6.66 5.63 -0.04
C GLY A 66 6.57 7.11 -0.43
N HIS A 67 7.57 7.87 0.01
CA HIS A 67 7.82 9.22 -0.50
C HIS A 67 8.26 9.16 -1.97
N TYR A 68 7.97 10.19 -2.77
CA TYR A 68 8.31 10.21 -4.21
C TYR A 68 9.81 10.10 -4.52
N PHE A 69 10.68 10.41 -3.54
CA PHE A 69 12.13 10.17 -3.62
C PHE A 69 12.51 8.68 -3.70
N TYR A 70 11.58 7.78 -3.41
CA TYR A 70 11.84 6.35 -3.22
C TYR A 70 11.44 5.47 -4.41
N GLY A 71 10.96 6.05 -5.51
CA GLY A 71 10.26 5.36 -6.59
C GLY A 71 10.98 4.18 -7.27
N ASN A 72 12.28 4.00 -7.03
CA ASN A 72 13.11 2.93 -7.61
C ASN A 72 13.92 2.15 -6.56
N SER A 73 13.40 1.97 -5.35
CA SER A 73 14.08 1.13 -4.36
C SER A 73 14.09 -0.34 -4.82
N PRO A 74 15.27 -1.00 -4.95
CA PRO A 74 15.38 -2.40 -5.32
C PRO A 74 14.56 -3.34 -4.43
N HIS A 75 14.33 -2.93 -3.17
CA HIS A 75 13.55 -3.68 -2.20
C HIS A 75 12.06 -3.80 -2.59
N VAL A 76 11.50 -2.77 -3.23
CA VAL A 76 10.11 -2.78 -3.70
C VAL A 76 9.96 -3.69 -4.92
N ASP A 77 10.94 -3.71 -5.82
CA ASP A 77 10.92 -4.55 -7.01
C ASP A 77 11.04 -6.04 -6.69
N GLU A 78 11.88 -6.40 -5.71
CA GLU A 78 11.98 -7.78 -5.23
C GLU A 78 10.67 -8.27 -4.62
N LEU A 79 9.99 -7.39 -3.89
CA LEU A 79 8.71 -7.65 -3.23
C LEU A 79 7.54 -7.74 -4.22
N ARG A 80 7.49 -6.88 -5.24
CA ARG A 80 6.49 -6.94 -6.33
C ARG A 80 6.48 -8.31 -6.99
N ARG A 81 7.64 -8.95 -7.13
CA ARG A 81 7.81 -10.29 -7.72
C ARG A 81 7.11 -11.39 -6.91
N THR A 82 6.80 -11.15 -5.64
CA THR A 82 6.03 -12.08 -4.80
C THR A 82 4.51 -11.93 -4.97
N GLY A 83 4.04 -10.90 -5.68
CA GLY A 83 2.62 -10.60 -5.89
C GLY A 83 1.86 -10.11 -4.66
N ARG A 84 2.51 -10.05 -3.48
CA ARG A 84 1.86 -9.71 -2.20
C ARG A 84 2.13 -8.29 -1.70
N VAL A 85 3.00 -7.56 -2.39
CA VAL A 85 3.31 -6.16 -2.07
C VAL A 85 3.02 -5.32 -3.31
N VAL A 86 2.15 -4.33 -3.12
CA VAL A 86 1.73 -3.40 -4.17
C VAL A 86 2.29 -2.02 -3.81
N ASP A 87 3.08 -1.46 -4.72
CA ASP A 87 3.55 -0.08 -4.59
C ASP A 87 2.46 0.89 -5.05
N VAL A 88 2.01 1.73 -4.13
CA VAL A 88 0.96 2.74 -4.34
C VAL A 88 1.50 4.16 -4.14
N SER A 89 2.83 4.34 -4.18
CA SER A 89 3.49 5.64 -4.00
C SER A 89 3.05 6.67 -5.05
N GLY A 90 2.76 6.22 -6.27
CA GLY A 90 2.26 7.04 -7.38
C GLY A 90 0.74 7.32 -7.34
N HIS A 91 0.00 6.77 -6.37
CA HIS A 91 -1.45 6.90 -6.33
C HIS A 91 -1.88 8.32 -5.92
N ALA A 92 -2.56 9.03 -6.82
CA ALA A 92 -2.84 10.46 -6.65
C ALA A 92 -3.65 10.77 -5.38
N ARG A 93 -4.72 10.01 -5.12
CA ARG A 93 -5.64 10.22 -4.00
C ARG A 93 -5.35 9.23 -2.89
N VAL A 94 -5.18 9.72 -1.67
CA VAL A 94 -4.89 8.85 -0.51
C VAL A 94 -6.17 8.23 0.04
N GLU A 95 -7.30 8.91 -0.16
CA GLU A 95 -8.60 8.50 0.35
C GLU A 95 -9.08 7.22 -0.32
N GLU A 96 -8.77 7.04 -1.60
CA GLU A 96 -9.00 5.78 -2.32
C GLU A 96 -8.14 4.62 -1.76
N LEU A 97 -6.94 4.92 -1.24
CA LEU A 97 -6.13 3.90 -0.54
C LEU A 97 -6.72 3.55 0.83
N TYR A 98 -7.28 4.53 1.54
CA TYR A 98 -7.99 4.28 2.80
C TYR A 98 -9.26 3.45 2.59
N LEU A 99 -9.98 3.65 1.49
CA LEU A 99 -11.12 2.79 1.15
C LEU A 99 -10.71 1.35 0.82
N ALA A 100 -9.52 1.15 0.27
CA ALA A 100 -9.06 -0.17 -0.13
C ALA A 100 -8.51 -1.01 1.04
N ALA A 101 -8.04 -0.35 2.11
CA ALA A 101 -7.39 -0.94 3.29
C ALA A 101 -8.41 -1.32 4.38
#